data_AF-A0A2Z3H9I9-F1
#
_entry.id   AF-A0A2Z3H9I9-F1
#
_cell.length_a   1.000
_cell.length_b   1.000
_cell.length_c   1.000
_cell.angle_alpha   90.00
_cell.angle_beta   90.00
_cell.angle_gamma   90.00
#
_symmetry.space_group_name_H-M   'P 1'
#
loop_
_entity.id
_entity.type
_entity.pdbx_description
1 polymer ?
#
loop_
_entity_poly.entity_id
_entity_poly.type
_entity_poly.pdbx_seq_one_letter_code
_entity_poly.pdbx_strand_id
1 'polypeptide(L)'
;MRVVILVAGCVWVAVALAGVSNTHTSMDLGFALLFTGFALTVAWGAVTLRSQVRRGRVWWSLPPAVLVVAVLAMTEWGLVARVWLSEAPLRARAEAARRGEVDHRSGRTGLFFIQGVEEGRSEVRFVTGSEMLDTVGLAHREVPPGPGERHYRHLFGPWYRFVRPY
;
A
#
# COMPACT_ATOMS: atom_id res chain seq x y z
N MET A 1 -3.72 29.70 11.64
CA MET A 1 -2.90 28.55 12.12
C MET A 1 -3.66 27.23 12.16
N ARG A 2 -4.81 27.10 12.85
CA ARG A 2 -5.56 25.82 12.93
C ARG A 2 -5.98 25.25 11.57
N VAL A 3 -6.57 26.08 10.72
CA VAL A 3 -7.00 25.66 9.37
C VAL A 3 -5.82 25.14 8.56
N VAL A 4 -4.65 25.78 8.68
CA VAL A 4 -3.42 25.37 7.98
C VAL A 4 -2.97 23.97 8.43
N ILE A 5 -2.95 23.69 9.74
CA ILE A 5 -2.57 22.37 10.26
C ILE A 5 -3.59 21.31 9.88
N LEU A 6 -4.88 21.65 9.86
CA LEU A 6 -5.93 20.72 9.45
C LEU A 6 -5.82 20.38 7.96
N VAL A 7 -5.62 21.38 7.10
CA VAL A 7 -5.38 21.18 5.66
C VAL A 7 -4.11 20.35 5.45
N ALA A 8 -3.02 20.68 6.14
CA ALA A 8 -1.78 19.91 6.08
C ALA A 8 -1.98 18.46 6.54
N GLY A 9 -2.78 18.24 7.60
CA GLY A 9 -3.17 16.91 8.08
C GLY A 9 -3.99 16.14 7.05
N CYS A 10 -4.97 16.77 6.41
CA CYS A 10 -5.76 16.13 5.35
C CYS A 10 -4.90 15.76 4.13
N VAL A 11 -4.02 16.67 3.71
CA VAL A 11 -3.06 16.40 2.62
C VAL A 11 -2.13 15.26 3.00
N TRP A 12 -1.61 15.27 4.24
CA TRP A 12 -0.76 14.21 4.76
C TRP A 12 -1.48 12.85 4.76
N VAL A 13 -2.73 12.79 5.23
CA VAL A 13 -3.54 11.54 5.22
C VAL A 13 -3.75 11.05 3.79
N ALA A 14 -4.06 11.93 2.84
CA ALA A 14 -4.24 11.55 1.44
C ALA A 14 -2.96 10.99 0.82
N VAL A 15 -1.81 11.64 1.06
CA VAL A 15 -0.50 11.16 0.60
C VAL A 15 -0.13 9.85 1.26
N ALA A 16 -0.37 9.71 2.57
CA ALA A 16 -0.02 8.51 3.31
C ALA A 16 -0.87 7.31 2.88
N LEU A 17 -2.17 7.49 2.65
CA LEU A 17 -3.05 6.43 2.12
C LEU A 17 -2.61 5.99 0.71
N ALA A 18 -2.23 6.94 -0.16
CA ALA A 18 -1.72 6.62 -1.48
C ALA A 18 -0.38 5.86 -1.41
N GLY A 19 0.51 6.27 -0.50
CA GLY A 19 1.81 5.64 -0.28
C GLY A 19 1.70 4.24 0.27
N VAL A 20 1.02 4.08 1.42
CA VAL A 20 0.83 2.81 2.15
C VAL A 20 0.10 1.74 1.33
N SER A 21 -0.78 2.17 0.42
CA SER A 21 -1.49 1.23 -0.45
C SER A 21 -0.66 0.78 -1.67
N ASN A 22 0.54 1.34 -1.89
CA ASN A 22 1.46 0.82 -2.89
C ASN A 22 2.22 -0.39 -2.33
N THR A 23 2.43 -1.38 -3.21
CA THR A 23 3.30 -2.54 -2.96
C THR A 23 4.75 -2.17 -2.59
N HIS A 24 5.16 -0.94 -2.95
CA HIS A 24 6.46 -0.29 -2.75
C HIS A 24 6.56 0.52 -1.45
N THR A 25 5.77 0.20 -0.43
CA THR A 25 5.98 0.84 0.87
C THR A 25 7.21 0.21 1.50
N SER A 26 8.38 0.79 1.22
CA SER A 26 9.61 0.47 1.93
C SER A 26 9.43 0.79 3.42
N MET A 27 10.15 0.06 4.28
CA MET A 27 10.15 0.36 5.72
C MET A 27 10.48 1.83 5.99
N ASP A 28 11.38 2.42 5.19
CA ASP A 28 11.80 3.81 5.29
C ASP A 28 10.64 4.80 5.06
N LEU A 29 9.80 4.55 4.03
CA LEU A 29 8.63 5.38 3.77
C LEU A 29 7.59 5.23 4.91
N GLY A 30 7.44 4.02 5.44
CA GLY A 30 6.61 3.76 6.62
C GLY A 30 7.06 4.57 7.84
N PHE A 31 8.37 4.57 8.15
CA PHE A 31 8.93 5.37 9.24
C PHE A 31 8.78 6.87 9.00
N ALA A 32 9.07 7.35 7.78
CA ALA A 32 8.91 8.76 7.43
C ALA A 32 7.46 9.24 7.61
N LEU A 33 6.48 8.42 7.21
CA LEU A 33 5.07 8.71 7.46
C LEU A 33 4.77 8.73 8.96
N LEU A 34 5.21 7.73 9.74
CA LEU A 34 4.99 7.73 11.19
C LEU A 34 5.55 8.97 11.89
N PHE A 35 6.79 9.36 11.58
CA PHE A 35 7.41 10.55 12.17
C PHE A 35 6.68 11.84 11.79
N THR A 36 6.33 12.01 10.51
CA THR A 36 5.62 13.21 10.03
C THR A 36 4.19 13.29 10.57
N GLY A 37 3.48 12.17 10.65
CA GLY A 37 2.15 12.08 11.27
C GLY A 37 2.16 12.34 12.78
N PHE A 38 3.20 11.85 13.49
CA PHE A 38 3.38 12.15 14.91
C PHE A 38 3.65 13.64 15.14
N ALA A 39 4.55 14.24 14.37
CA ALA A 39 4.85 15.68 14.44
C ALA A 39 3.59 16.54 14.18
N LEU A 40 2.79 16.19 13.18
CA LEU A 40 1.50 16.83 12.88
C LEU A 40 0.50 16.71 14.05
N THR A 41 0.47 15.54 14.70
CA THR A 41 -0.39 15.30 15.87
C THR A 41 0.03 16.16 17.06
N VAL A 42 1.34 16.24 17.34
CA VAL A 42 1.88 17.09 18.42
C VAL A 42 1.62 18.56 18.13
N ALA A 43 1.84 19.01 16.89
CA ALA A 43 1.56 20.38 16.48
C ALA A 43 0.07 20.73 16.60
N TRP A 44 -0.83 19.82 16.20
CA TRP A 44 -2.27 19.97 16.37
C TRP A 44 -2.65 20.08 17.85
N GLY A 45 -2.12 19.19 18.70
CA GLY A 45 -2.31 19.19 20.14
C GLY A 45 -1.87 20.50 20.79
N ALA A 46 -0.67 20.98 20.46
CA ALA A 46 -0.13 22.24 20.98
C ALA A 46 -1.02 23.44 20.60
N VAL A 47 -1.46 23.51 19.34
CA VAL A 47 -2.31 24.60 18.85
C VAL A 47 -3.72 24.55 19.43
N THR A 48 -4.26 23.36 19.70
CA THR A 48 -5.56 23.19 20.35
C THR A 48 -5.51 23.40 21.87
N LEU A 49 -4.41 23.09 22.54
CA LEU A 49 -4.19 23.36 23.97
C LEU A 49 -4.06 24.86 24.28
N ARG A 50 -3.32 25.61 23.44
CA ARG A 50 -3.17 27.08 23.57
C ARG A 50 -4.47 27.85 23.28
N SER A 51 -5.41 27.13 22.72
CA SER A 51 -6.69 27.56 22.22
C SER A 51 -7.73 27.20 23.28
N GLN A 52 -8.21 28.14 24.10
CA GLN A 52 -9.28 27.87 25.08
C GLN A 52 -10.64 27.50 24.46
N VAL A 53 -10.65 27.00 23.22
CA VAL A 53 -11.84 26.47 22.57
C VAL A 53 -12.25 25.20 23.30
N ARG A 54 -13.56 25.09 23.58
CA ARG A 54 -14.21 23.91 24.13
C ARG A 54 -13.52 22.66 23.58
N ARG A 55 -12.96 21.83 24.47
CA ARG A 55 -12.34 20.51 24.22
C ARG A 55 -13.34 19.51 23.59
N GLY A 56 -14.06 19.92 22.55
CA GLY A 56 -15.03 19.14 21.82
C GLY A 56 -14.36 18.33 20.70
N ARG A 57 -15.21 17.68 19.89
CA ARG A 57 -14.89 16.71 18.81
C ARG A 57 -13.70 17.06 17.91
N VAL A 58 -13.32 18.33 17.81
CA VAL A 58 -12.17 18.85 17.04
C VAL A 58 -10.82 18.33 17.56
N TRP A 59 -10.69 17.97 18.85
CA TRP A 59 -9.45 17.38 19.39
C TRP A 59 -9.18 15.98 18.84
N TRP A 60 -10.24 15.28 18.42
CA TRP A 60 -10.22 13.88 17.99
C TRP A 60 -10.09 13.69 16.48
N SER A 61 -9.93 14.74 15.67
CA SER A 61 -9.95 14.57 14.20
C SER A 61 -8.63 14.03 13.62
N LEU A 62 -7.49 14.36 14.22
CA LEU A 62 -6.16 14.08 13.67
C LEU A 62 -5.48 12.82 14.25
N PRO A 63 -5.45 12.60 15.57
CA PRO A 63 -4.79 11.42 16.15
C PRO A 63 -5.34 10.07 15.64
N PRO A 64 -6.67 9.87 15.52
CA PRO A 64 -7.20 8.62 14.96
C PRO A 64 -6.85 8.43 13.49
N ALA A 65 -6.79 9.51 12.70
CA ALA A 65 -6.41 9.43 11.29
C ALA A 65 -4.95 8.99 11.13
N VAL A 66 -4.03 9.52 11.95
CA VAL A 66 -2.64 9.09 11.99
C VAL A 66 -2.53 7.63 12.45
N LEU A 67 -3.29 7.24 13.46
CA LEU A 67 -3.31 5.86 13.95
C LEU A 67 -3.82 4.89 12.86
N VAL A 68 -4.89 5.23 12.14
CA VAL A 68 -5.41 4.41 11.03
C VAL A 68 -4.36 4.25 9.94
N VAL A 69 -3.70 5.34 9.54
CA VAL A 69 -2.61 5.28 8.56
C VAL A 69 -1.44 4.43 9.06
N ALA A 70 -1.05 4.57 10.34
CA ALA A 70 0.00 3.78 10.96
C ALA A 70 -0.32 2.28 10.96
N VAL A 71 -1.55 1.92 11.34
CA VAL A 71 -2.02 0.54 11.31
C VAL A 71 -2.03 0.02 9.88
N LEU A 72 -2.53 0.78 8.90
CA LEU A 72 -2.50 0.40 7.49
C LEU A 72 -1.06 0.29 6.93
N ALA A 73 -0.10 1.07 7.44
CA ALA A 73 1.30 0.98 7.04
C ALA A 73 1.97 -0.28 7.58
N MET A 74 1.65 -0.65 8.82
CA MET A 74 2.21 -1.82 9.50
C MET A 74 1.53 -3.13 9.08
N THR A 75 0.25 -3.06 8.73
CA THR A 75 -0.56 -4.21 8.36
C THR A 75 -0.81 -4.16 6.86
N GLU A 76 -0.52 -5.24 6.12
CA GLU A 76 -0.67 -5.26 4.65
C GLU A 76 -2.13 -5.11 4.17
N TRP A 77 -3.04 -4.72 5.04
CA TRP A 77 -4.47 -4.53 4.80
C TRP A 77 -4.74 -3.48 3.72
N GLY A 78 -3.95 -2.41 3.66
CA GLY A 78 -4.07 -1.41 2.58
C GLY A 78 -3.81 -2.05 1.21
N LEU A 79 -2.80 -2.91 1.12
CA LEU A 79 -2.48 -3.67 -0.08
C LEU A 79 -3.57 -4.70 -0.38
N VAL A 80 -3.99 -5.48 0.62
CA VAL A 80 -5.08 -6.47 0.50
C VAL A 80 -6.35 -5.82 -0.04
N ALA A 81 -6.78 -4.70 0.52
CA ALA A 81 -7.97 -3.98 0.07
C ALA A 81 -7.84 -3.51 -1.39
N ARG A 82 -6.65 -3.02 -1.79
CA ARG A 82 -6.40 -2.56 -3.15
C ARG A 82 -6.39 -3.71 -4.17
N VAL A 83 -5.82 -4.86 -3.79
CA VAL A 83 -5.86 -6.10 -4.58
C VAL A 83 -7.28 -6.61 -4.68
N TRP A 84 -8.03 -6.62 -3.58
CA TRP A 84 -9.44 -7.02 -3.55
C TRP A 84 -10.30 -6.14 -4.47
N LEU A 85 -10.15 -4.82 -4.39
CA LEU A 85 -10.82 -3.87 -5.29
C LEU A 85 -10.42 -4.04 -6.77
N SER A 86 -9.22 -4.56 -7.03
CA SER A 86 -8.69 -4.79 -8.37
C SER A 86 -8.72 -6.26 -8.79
N GLU A 87 -9.43 -7.13 -8.05
CA GLU A 87 -9.30 -8.58 -8.21
C GLU A 87 -9.79 -9.02 -9.59
N ALA A 88 -10.97 -8.57 -10.00
CA ALA A 88 -11.55 -8.93 -11.30
C ALA A 88 -10.62 -8.57 -12.50
N PRO A 89 -10.13 -7.32 -12.65
CA PRO A 89 -9.24 -6.99 -13.75
C PRO A 89 -7.87 -7.66 -13.63
N LEU A 90 -7.33 -7.83 -12.42
CA LEU A 90 -6.06 -8.54 -12.23
C LEU A 90 -6.17 -10.02 -12.59
N ARG A 91 -7.26 -10.68 -12.20
CA ARG A 91 -7.54 -12.07 -12.52
C ARG A 91 -7.74 -12.28 -14.01
N ALA A 92 -8.53 -11.42 -14.66
CA ALA A 92 -8.70 -11.46 -16.12
C ALA A 92 -7.37 -11.33 -16.86
N ARG A 93 -6.48 -10.45 -16.36
CA ARG A 93 -5.12 -10.32 -16.91
C ARG A 93 -4.25 -11.53 -16.63
N ALA A 94 -4.36 -12.16 -15.45
CA ALA A 94 -3.63 -13.38 -15.12
C ALA A 94 -4.05 -14.55 -16.01
N GLU A 95 -5.36 -14.70 -16.25
CA GLU A 95 -5.90 -15.73 -17.14
C GLU A 95 -5.48 -15.50 -18.59
N ALA A 96 -5.51 -14.26 -19.07
CA ALA A 96 -5.00 -13.92 -20.39
C ALA A 96 -3.50 -14.22 -20.52
N ALA A 97 -2.71 -13.96 -19.46
CA ALA A 97 -1.27 -14.23 -19.47
C ALA A 97 -1.01 -15.73 -19.60
N ARG A 98 -1.74 -16.56 -18.85
CA ARG A 98 -1.65 -18.03 -18.94
C ARG A 98 -2.05 -18.61 -20.29
N ARG A 99 -2.86 -17.88 -21.07
CA ARG A 99 -3.20 -18.26 -22.45
C ARG A 99 -2.16 -17.79 -23.48
N GLY A 100 -1.11 -17.10 -23.05
CA GLY A 100 -0.13 -16.48 -23.94
C GLY A 100 -0.68 -15.27 -24.70
N GLU A 101 -1.81 -14.70 -24.28
CA GLU A 101 -2.51 -13.60 -24.97
C GLU A 101 -2.13 -12.21 -24.45
N VAL A 102 -1.21 -12.12 -23.48
CA VAL A 102 -0.90 -10.85 -22.82
C VAL A 102 0.26 -10.12 -23.48
N ASP A 103 0.01 -8.86 -23.79
CA ASP A 103 1.05 -7.89 -24.06
C ASP A 103 1.88 -7.69 -22.78
N HIS A 104 3.14 -8.13 -22.80
CA HIS A 104 4.10 -7.96 -21.69
C HIS A 104 4.42 -6.48 -21.40
N ARG A 105 3.87 -5.55 -22.19
CA ARG A 105 4.01 -4.11 -21.98
C ARG A 105 3.43 -3.64 -20.64
N SER A 106 4.11 -2.64 -20.09
CA SER A 106 3.68 -1.92 -18.91
C SER A 106 2.32 -1.28 -19.11
N GLY A 107 1.46 -1.31 -18.10
CA GLY A 107 0.12 -0.78 -18.19
C GLY A 107 -0.61 -0.74 -16.86
N ARG A 108 -1.67 0.07 -16.81
CA ARG A 108 -2.53 0.16 -15.63
C ARG A 108 -3.56 -0.96 -15.66
N THR A 109 -3.64 -1.73 -14.58
CA THR A 109 -4.66 -2.78 -14.39
C THR A 109 -5.32 -2.56 -13.04
N GLY A 110 -6.58 -2.12 -13.05
CA GLY A 110 -7.29 -1.67 -11.86
C GLY A 110 -6.56 -0.51 -11.17
N LEU A 111 -6.28 -0.67 -9.88
CA LEU A 111 -5.54 0.32 -9.09
C LEU A 111 -4.03 0.15 -9.19
N PHE A 112 -3.49 -0.83 -9.91
CA PHE A 112 -2.06 -1.07 -10.00
C PHE A 112 -1.48 -0.60 -11.33
N PHE A 113 -0.26 -0.06 -11.27
CA PHE A 113 0.57 0.12 -12.45
C PHE A 113 1.50 -1.09 -12.53
N ILE A 114 1.34 -1.89 -13.57
CA ILE A 114 2.12 -3.10 -13.79
C ILE A 114 3.23 -2.73 -14.77
N GLN A 115 4.48 -2.86 -14.36
CA GLN A 115 5.64 -2.60 -15.20
C GLN A 115 5.94 -3.79 -16.11
N GLY A 116 5.72 -5.01 -15.63
CA GLY A 116 5.95 -6.23 -16.39
C GLY A 116 5.12 -7.40 -15.87
N VAL A 117 4.95 -8.40 -16.73
CA VAL A 117 4.27 -9.66 -16.40
C VAL A 117 5.24 -10.80 -16.70
N GLU A 118 5.60 -11.56 -15.66
CA GLU A 118 6.38 -12.78 -15.79
C GLU A 118 5.43 -13.98 -15.67
N GLU A 119 5.51 -14.89 -16.64
CA GLU A 119 4.75 -16.13 -16.63
C GLU A 119 5.64 -17.28 -16.12
N GLY A 120 5.16 -17.97 -15.09
CA GLY A 120 5.73 -19.22 -14.60
C GLY A 120 4.76 -20.38 -14.84
N ARG A 121 5.26 -21.62 -14.71
CA ARG A 121 4.48 -22.84 -14.98
C ARG A 121 3.16 -22.96 -14.19
N SER A 122 3.08 -22.34 -13.01
CA SER A 122 1.89 -22.39 -12.14
C SER A 122 1.53 -21.03 -11.55
N GLU A 123 2.18 -19.96 -12.01
CA GLU A 123 2.02 -18.62 -11.44
C GLU A 123 2.14 -17.52 -12.48
N VAL A 124 1.44 -16.42 -12.26
CA VAL A 124 1.64 -15.19 -13.02
C VAL A 124 2.08 -14.12 -12.03
N ARG A 125 3.23 -13.51 -12.30
CA ARG A 125 3.80 -12.45 -11.46
C ARG A 125 3.65 -11.11 -12.17
N PHE A 126 3.01 -10.19 -11.49
CA PHE A 126 2.85 -8.81 -11.89
C PHE A 126 3.88 -7.96 -11.15
N VAL A 127 4.89 -7.49 -11.87
CA VAL A 127 5.89 -6.57 -11.32
C VAL A 127 5.26 -5.19 -11.25
N THR A 128 5.09 -4.66 -10.05
CA THR A 128 4.49 -3.32 -9.83
C THR A 128 5.56 -2.27 -9.53
N GLY A 129 6.80 -2.69 -9.32
CA GLY A 129 7.99 -1.84 -9.44
C GLY A 129 9.27 -2.52 -8.95
N SER A 130 10.37 -1.80 -9.10
CA SER A 130 11.69 -2.18 -8.60
C SER A 130 12.16 -1.17 -7.56
N GLU A 131 12.47 -1.64 -6.36
CA GLU A 131 13.38 -0.92 -5.46
C GLU A 131 14.82 -1.21 -5.91
N MET A 132 15.77 -0.41 -5.42
CA MET A 132 17.17 -0.34 -5.89
C MET A 132 17.85 -1.71 -6.10
N LEU A 133 17.48 -2.73 -5.31
CA LEU A 133 17.98 -4.11 -5.41
C LEU A 133 16.87 -5.18 -5.37
N ASP A 134 15.60 -4.79 -5.19
CA ASP A 134 14.50 -5.73 -4.97
C ASP A 134 13.36 -5.48 -5.96
N THR A 135 12.91 -6.54 -6.62
CA THR A 135 11.69 -6.49 -7.44
C THR A 135 10.50 -6.87 -6.58
N VAL A 136 9.50 -6.00 -6.52
CA VAL A 136 8.29 -6.21 -5.72
C VAL A 136 7.07 -6.26 -6.63
N GLY A 137 6.17 -7.19 -6.31
CA GLY A 137 4.98 -7.38 -7.12
C GLY A 137 3.90 -8.23 -6.46
N LEU A 138 2.92 -8.58 -7.28
CA LEU A 138 1.81 -9.46 -6.95
C LEU A 138 1.93 -10.76 -7.74
N ALA A 139 1.72 -11.90 -7.09
CA ALA A 139 1.67 -13.19 -7.74
C ALA A 139 0.28 -13.81 -7.61
N HIS A 140 -0.25 -14.30 -8.72
CA HIS A 140 -1.46 -15.11 -8.76
C HIS A 140 -1.09 -16.59 -8.86
N ARG A 141 -1.32 -17.34 -7.77
CA ARG A 141 -0.93 -18.75 -7.61
C ARG A 141 -2.09 -19.57 -7.06
N GLU A 142 -2.38 -20.69 -7.71
CA GLU A 142 -3.36 -21.65 -7.19
C GLU A 142 -2.72 -22.62 -6.18
N VAL A 143 -1.43 -22.90 -6.35
CA VAL A 143 -0.66 -23.74 -5.44
C VAL A 143 0.12 -22.83 -4.49
N PRO A 144 -0.01 -23.02 -3.16
CA PRO A 144 0.71 -22.22 -2.19
C PRO A 144 2.23 -22.37 -2.35
N PRO A 145 3.00 -21.30 -2.03
CA PRO A 145 4.45 -21.35 -2.07
C PRO A 145 5.00 -22.43 -1.14
N GLY A 146 6.07 -23.11 -1.56
CA GLY A 146 6.74 -24.12 -0.76
C GLY A 146 7.50 -23.54 0.43
N PRO A 147 7.91 -24.35 1.42
CA PRO A 147 8.58 -23.88 2.65
C PRO A 147 9.94 -23.16 2.43
N GLY A 148 10.52 -23.23 1.23
CA GLY A 148 11.73 -22.50 0.84
C GLY A 148 11.47 -21.11 0.23
N GLU A 149 10.23 -20.79 -0.14
CA GLU A 149 9.88 -19.57 -0.88
C GLU A 149 9.47 -18.43 0.07
N ARG A 150 10.37 -18.06 1.00
CA ARG A 150 10.12 -17.03 2.03
C ARG A 150 9.86 -15.62 1.48
N HIS A 151 10.08 -15.44 0.18
CA HIS A 151 9.85 -14.20 -0.55
C HIS A 151 8.36 -13.92 -0.78
N TYR A 152 7.49 -14.89 -0.55
CA TYR A 152 6.05 -14.77 -0.74
C TYR A 152 5.32 -14.54 0.59
N ARG A 153 4.48 -13.52 0.62
CA ARG A 153 3.56 -13.24 1.72
C ARG A 153 2.13 -13.37 1.23
N HIS A 154 1.35 -14.20 1.91
CA HIS A 154 -0.06 -14.40 1.56
C HIS A 154 -0.86 -13.13 1.82
N LEU A 155 -1.68 -12.74 0.84
CA LEU A 155 -2.61 -11.62 0.97
C LEU A 155 -4.01 -12.15 1.26
N PHE A 156 -4.61 -12.83 0.27
CA PHE A 156 -5.88 -13.54 0.39
C PHE A 156 -6.11 -14.40 -0.86
N GLY A 157 -6.91 -15.47 -0.74
CA GLY A 157 -7.21 -16.33 -1.89
C GLY A 157 -5.93 -16.79 -2.62
N PRO A 158 -5.88 -16.75 -3.96
CA PRO A 158 -4.70 -17.10 -4.76
C PRO A 158 -3.67 -15.96 -4.87
N TRP A 159 -3.83 -14.86 -4.13
CA TRP A 159 -2.97 -13.68 -4.23
C TRP A 159 -1.89 -13.66 -3.17
N TYR A 160 -0.66 -13.45 -3.64
CA TYR A 160 0.53 -13.30 -2.81
C TYR A 160 1.27 -12.03 -3.20
N ARG A 161 1.88 -11.37 -2.21
CA ARG A 161 2.93 -10.38 -2.45
C ARG A 161 4.25 -11.13 -2.58
N PHE A 162 5.08 -10.76 -3.54
CA PHE A 162 6.46 -11.28 -3.61
C PHE A 162 7.48 -10.14 -3.54
N VAL A 163 8.62 -10.42 -2.91
CA VAL A 163 9.80 -9.55 -2.86
C VAL A 163 11.01 -10.37 -3.26
N ARG A 164 11.54 -10.11 -4.46
CA ARG A 164 12.65 -10.86 -5.04
C ARG A 164 13.92 -10.00 -5.08
N PRO A 165 14.99 -10.38 -4.37
CA PRO A 165 16.30 -9.76 -4.56
C PRO A 165 16.85 -10.08 -5.94
N TYR A 166 17.48 -9.08 -6.55
CA TYR A 166 18.16 -9.20 -7.85
C TYR A 166 19.34 -10.19 -7.79
#